data_AF-A0A564QCH7-F1
#
_entry.id   AF-A0A564QCH7-F1
#
_cell.length_a   1.000
_cell.length_b   1.000
_cell.length_c   1.000
_cell.angle_alpha   90.00
_cell.angle_beta   90.00
_cell.angle_gamma   90.00
#
_symmetry.space_group_name_H-M   'P 1'
#
loop_
_entity.id
_entity.type
_entity.pdbx_description
1 polymer ?
#
loop_
_entity_poly.entity_id
_entity_poly.type
_entity_poly.pdbx_seq_one_letter_code
_entity_poly.pdbx_strand_id
1 'polypeptide(L)'
;MLGYNFRMMDIQAAIGLVQLRRLEGFNDLRIKNAEYLNRHLKQDGLETPLRREDVKHVYHQYAITIEDSFPISRDALINYLKERGIGSAVHYPLPVHRQPLYQGLGYRDEDVRCPVSLELSQKILSLPIHPSVGDQDLRYIVDTINRME
;
A
#
# COMPACT_ATOMS: atom_id res chain seq x y z
N MET A 1 10.41 22.04 -27.01
CA MET A 1 10.28 22.44 -25.59
C MET A 1 11.69 22.66 -25.04
N LEU A 2 11.99 23.84 -24.52
CA LEU A 2 13.36 24.27 -24.16
C LEU A 2 13.50 24.39 -22.64
N GLY A 3 14.06 23.35 -21.98
CA GLY A 3 14.52 23.33 -20.58
C GLY A 3 13.46 23.40 -19.46
N TYR A 4 13.79 22.84 -18.29
CA TYR A 4 13.05 23.00 -17.03
C TYR A 4 14.02 23.26 -15.87
N ASN A 5 13.55 23.87 -14.78
CA ASN A 5 14.32 24.04 -13.54
C ASN A 5 13.76 23.13 -12.43
N PHE A 6 14.36 21.95 -12.24
CA PHE A 6 14.00 20.96 -11.22
C PHE A 6 15.12 20.70 -10.20
N ARG A 7 15.92 21.73 -9.89
CA ARG A 7 17.04 21.61 -8.92
C ARG A 7 16.51 21.45 -7.50
N MET A 8 17.08 20.52 -6.75
CA MET A 8 16.86 20.33 -5.32
C MET A 8 17.60 21.42 -4.52
N MET A 9 17.00 21.88 -3.42
CA MET A 9 17.63 22.85 -2.50
C MET A 9 18.57 22.15 -1.51
N ASP A 10 19.61 22.85 -1.05
CA ASP A 10 20.55 22.34 -0.03
C ASP A 10 19.86 21.91 1.27
N ILE A 11 18.77 22.57 1.66
CA ILE A 11 17.97 22.18 2.84
C ILE A 11 17.37 20.78 2.66
N GLN A 12 16.83 20.47 1.47
CA GLN A 12 16.27 19.15 1.18
C GLN A 12 17.37 18.08 1.17
N ALA A 13 18.54 18.41 0.61
CA ALA A 13 19.71 17.53 0.61
C ALA A 13 20.22 17.27 2.04
N ALA A 14 20.28 18.29 2.90
CA ALA A 14 20.70 18.15 4.29
C ALA A 14 19.77 17.22 5.09
N ILE A 15 18.45 17.37 4.93
CA ILE A 15 17.48 16.44 5.52
C ILE A 15 17.68 15.02 4.97
N GLY A 16 17.87 14.89 3.66
CA GLY A 16 18.12 13.62 2.98
C GLY A 16 19.35 12.90 3.52
N LEU A 17 20.47 13.61 3.75
CA LEU A 17 21.70 13.04 4.30
C LEU A 17 21.48 12.42 5.69
N VAL A 18 20.69 13.07 6.54
CA VAL A 18 20.35 12.52 7.87
C VAL A 18 19.41 11.32 7.75
N GLN A 19 18.44 11.34 6.83
CA GLN A 19 17.55 10.21 6.56
C GLN A 19 18.31 8.99 6.03
N LEU A 20 19.27 9.20 5.11
CA LEU A 20 20.09 8.12 4.54
C LEU A 20 20.91 7.37 5.60
N ARG A 21 21.40 8.06 6.63
CA ARG A 21 22.09 7.41 7.77
C ARG A 21 21.19 6.45 8.55
N ARG A 22 19.87 6.62 8.48
CA ARG A 22 18.86 5.81 9.20
C ARG A 22 18.15 4.80 8.29
N LEU A 23 18.47 4.81 6.99
CA LEU A 23 17.71 4.10 5.96
C LEU A 23 17.65 2.59 6.22
N GLU A 24 18.78 1.93 6.49
CA GLU A 24 18.79 0.48 6.74
C GLU A 24 17.93 0.12 7.95
N GLY A 25 18.08 0.82 9.08
CA GLY A 25 17.25 0.58 10.27
C GLY A 25 15.75 0.80 10.01
N PHE A 26 15.39 1.78 9.18
CA PHE A 26 14.00 1.99 8.77
C PHE A 26 13.47 0.89 7.84
N ASN A 27 14.29 0.40 6.92
CA ASN A 27 13.93 -0.72 6.07
C ASN A 27 13.73 -1.99 6.90
N ASP A 28 14.62 -2.26 7.85
CA ASP A 28 14.54 -3.44 8.72
C ASP A 28 13.30 -3.39 9.61
N LEU A 29 12.92 -2.22 10.14
CA LEU A 29 11.67 -2.06 10.88
C LEU A 29 10.44 -2.32 10.01
N ARG A 30 10.41 -1.82 8.77
CA ARG A 30 9.30 -2.11 7.83
C ARG A 30 9.20 -3.60 7.52
N ILE A 31 10.33 -4.26 7.29
CA ILE A 31 10.39 -5.69 7.02
C ILE A 31 9.89 -6.49 8.23
N LYS A 32 10.37 -6.19 9.44
CA LYS A 32 9.88 -6.80 10.69
C LYS A 32 8.37 -6.67 10.83
N ASN A 33 7.85 -5.46 10.62
CA ASN A 33 6.42 -5.18 10.72
C ASN A 33 5.62 -5.98 9.68
N ALA A 34 6.12 -6.09 8.45
CA ALA A 34 5.46 -6.80 7.37
C ALA A 34 5.44 -8.31 7.62
N GLU A 35 6.55 -8.88 8.11
CA GLU A 35 6.62 -10.28 8.50
C GLU A 35 5.64 -10.61 9.63
N TYR A 36 5.46 -9.69 10.58
CA TYR A 36 4.45 -9.83 11.62
C TYR A 36 3.04 -9.84 11.02
N LEU A 37 2.68 -8.89 10.16
CA LEU A 37 1.37 -8.84 9.53
C LEU A 37 1.11 -10.07 8.64
N ASN A 38 2.08 -10.48 7.83
CA ASN A 38 2.00 -11.68 6.98
C ASN A 38 1.70 -12.94 7.80
N ARG A 39 2.31 -13.04 8.99
CA ARG A 39 2.14 -14.20 9.86
C ARG A 39 0.78 -14.21 10.56
N HIS A 40 0.22 -13.06 10.94
CA HIS A 40 -0.91 -13.00 11.86
C HIS A 40 -2.23 -12.54 11.24
N LEU A 41 -2.24 -11.88 10.07
CA LEU A 41 -3.48 -11.66 9.32
C LEU A 41 -3.93 -13.01 8.75
N LYS A 42 -5.11 -13.47 9.17
CA LYS A 42 -5.66 -14.81 8.85
C LYS A 42 -7.11 -14.78 8.41
N GLN A 43 -7.66 -13.60 8.16
CA GLN A 43 -9.04 -13.47 7.75
C GLN A 43 -9.27 -14.01 6.34
N ASP A 44 -10.29 -14.85 6.19
CA ASP A 44 -10.67 -15.40 4.89
C ASP A 44 -11.07 -14.26 3.93
N GLY A 45 -10.63 -14.37 2.68
CA GLY A 45 -10.82 -13.33 1.67
C GLY A 45 -9.85 -12.14 1.78
N LEU A 46 -8.85 -12.18 2.66
CA LEU A 46 -7.75 -11.22 2.67
C LEU A 46 -6.45 -11.89 2.21
N GLU A 47 -5.82 -11.33 1.16
CA GLU A 47 -4.51 -11.79 0.73
C GLU A 47 -3.41 -10.82 1.16
N THR A 48 -2.31 -11.37 1.67
CA THR A 48 -1.12 -10.60 2.08
C THR A 48 -0.13 -10.43 0.94
N PRO A 49 0.67 -9.35 0.91
CA PRO A 49 1.59 -9.11 -0.19
C PRO A 49 2.63 -10.22 -0.32
N LEU A 50 2.72 -10.79 -1.52
CA LEU A 50 3.71 -11.81 -1.86
C LEU A 50 5.13 -11.23 -1.85
N ARG A 51 6.04 -11.92 -1.17
CA ARG A 51 7.48 -11.69 -1.29
C ARG A 51 8.12 -12.86 -2.03
N ARG A 52 8.77 -12.57 -3.15
CA ARG A 52 9.63 -13.54 -3.84
C ARG A 52 10.88 -13.82 -3.00
N GLU A 53 11.33 -15.08 -3.00
CA GLU A 53 12.48 -15.54 -2.20
C GLU A 53 13.78 -14.79 -2.54
N ASP A 54 13.95 -14.41 -3.80
CA ASP A 54 15.13 -13.73 -4.35
C ASP A 54 15.12 -12.21 -4.18
N VAL A 55 14.12 -11.64 -3.48
CA VAL A 55 13.92 -10.18 -3.38
C VAL A 55 13.92 -9.70 -1.91
N LYS A 56 14.74 -8.67 -1.63
CA LYS A 56 14.60 -7.84 -0.41
C LYS A 56 13.46 -6.84 -0.62
N HIS A 57 12.24 -7.26 -0.29
CA HIS A 57 11.08 -6.38 -0.33
C HIS A 57 11.07 -5.48 0.91
N VAL A 58 11.17 -4.15 0.76
CA VAL A 58 11.25 -3.20 1.89
C VAL A 58 9.90 -2.71 2.39
N TYR A 59 8.80 -3.08 1.72
CA TYR A 59 7.43 -2.73 2.10
C TYR A 59 7.24 -1.21 2.32
N HIS A 60 7.52 -0.42 1.27
CA HIS A 60 7.14 1.00 1.29
C HIS A 60 5.64 1.16 1.61
N GLN A 61 4.84 0.27 1.01
CA GLN A 61 3.44 0.02 1.30
C GLN A 61 3.27 -1.46 1.67
N TYR A 62 2.34 -1.74 2.58
CA TYR A 62 1.88 -3.10 2.86
C TYR A 62 0.51 -3.27 2.21
N ALA A 63 0.54 -3.65 0.92
CA ALA A 63 -0.65 -3.76 0.09
C ALA A 63 -1.27 -5.16 0.20
N ILE A 64 -2.48 -5.22 0.74
CA ILE A 64 -3.34 -6.40 0.78
C ILE A 64 -4.40 -6.32 -0.32
N THR A 65 -4.97 -7.45 -0.70
CA THR A 65 -6.21 -7.49 -1.50
C THR A 65 -7.36 -8.02 -0.67
N ILE A 66 -8.54 -7.47 -0.92
CA ILE A 66 -9.80 -7.88 -0.32
C ILE A 66 -10.63 -8.55 -1.41
N GLU A 67 -10.79 -9.86 -1.29
CA GLU A 67 -11.57 -10.70 -2.19
C GLU A 67 -13.05 -10.70 -1.83
N ASP A 68 -13.89 -11.16 -2.75
CA ASP A 68 -15.35 -11.17 -2.58
C ASP A 68 -15.82 -12.07 -1.41
N SER A 69 -14.97 -12.98 -0.95
CA SER A 69 -15.23 -13.83 0.23
C SER A 69 -14.96 -13.12 1.56
N PHE A 70 -14.36 -11.93 1.56
CA PHE A 70 -14.16 -11.15 2.78
C PHE A 70 -15.51 -10.59 3.27
N PRO A 71 -15.75 -10.46 4.59
CA PRO A 71 -17.09 -10.13 5.10
C PRO A 71 -17.70 -8.80 4.62
N ILE A 72 -16.86 -7.84 4.23
CA ILE A 72 -17.28 -6.53 3.74
C ILE A 72 -16.43 -6.09 2.54
N SER A 73 -16.92 -5.13 1.76
CA SER A 73 -16.14 -4.59 0.63
C SER A 73 -14.88 -3.86 1.09
N ARG A 74 -13.89 -3.72 0.18
CA ARG A 74 -12.66 -2.93 0.39
C ARG A 74 -12.96 -1.52 0.91
N ASP A 75 -13.93 -0.83 0.33
CA ASP A 75 -14.31 0.53 0.73
C ASP A 75 -15.00 0.57 2.10
N ALA A 76 -15.81 -0.44 2.42
CA ALA A 76 -16.38 -0.58 3.76
C ALA A 76 -15.30 -0.85 4.82
N LEU A 77 -14.28 -1.65 4.47
CA LEU A 77 -13.13 -1.90 5.34
C LEU A 77 -12.33 -0.63 5.63
N ILE A 78 -12.13 0.25 4.64
CA ILE A 78 -11.48 1.55 4.86
C ILE A 78 -12.21 2.34 5.96
N ASN A 79 -13.55 2.42 5.87
CA ASN A 79 -14.35 3.14 6.85
C ASN A 79 -14.30 2.46 8.23
N TYR A 80 -14.42 1.13 8.27
CA TYR A 80 -14.34 0.33 9.49
C TYR A 80 -13.02 0.53 10.25
N LEU A 81 -11.90 0.52 9.52
CA LEU A 81 -10.56 0.77 10.06
C LEU A 81 -10.41 2.22 10.55
N LYS A 82 -10.91 3.18 9.76
CA LYS A 82 -10.86 4.61 10.11
C LYS A 82 -11.61 4.91 11.41
N GLU A 83 -12.80 4.35 11.60
CA GLU A 83 -13.59 4.50 12.84
C GLU A 83 -12.85 3.95 14.07
N ARG A 84 -11.92 3.02 13.87
CA ARG A 84 -11.08 2.41 14.92
C ARG A 84 -9.71 3.07 15.05
N GLY A 85 -9.46 4.17 14.34
CA GLY A 85 -8.20 4.90 14.38
C GLY A 85 -7.06 4.26 13.57
N ILE A 86 -7.37 3.27 12.72
CA ILE A 86 -6.38 2.62 11.85
C ILE A 86 -6.41 3.32 10.48
N GLY A 87 -5.32 4.00 10.16
CA GLY A 87 -5.13 4.60 8.84
C GLY A 87 -5.03 3.53 7.75
N SER A 88 -5.63 3.78 6.60
CA SER A 88 -5.48 2.93 5.42
C SER A 88 -5.64 3.77 4.14
N ALA A 89 -5.11 3.27 3.02
CA ALA A 89 -5.12 4.01 1.77
C ALA A 89 -5.14 3.10 0.54
N VAL A 90 -5.80 3.53 -0.53
CA VAL A 90 -5.82 2.83 -1.82
C VAL A 90 -4.68 3.35 -2.70
N HIS A 91 -3.82 2.45 -3.15
CA HIS A 91 -2.72 2.74 -4.07
C HIS A 91 -2.72 1.73 -5.22
N TYR A 92 -3.13 2.07 -6.44
CA TYR A 92 -3.77 3.31 -6.92
C TYR A 92 -5.25 3.03 -7.25
N PRO A 93 -6.17 3.98 -7.01
CA PRO A 93 -7.62 3.74 -7.14
C PRO A 93 -8.09 3.61 -8.60
N LEU A 94 -7.29 4.06 -9.56
CA LEU A 94 -7.63 4.02 -10.98
C LEU A 94 -6.41 3.62 -11.80
N PRO A 95 -6.50 2.59 -12.66
CA PRO A 95 -5.42 2.22 -13.56
C PRO A 95 -5.05 3.36 -14.50
N VAL A 96 -3.77 3.42 -14.92
CA VAL A 96 -3.23 4.52 -15.74
C VAL A 96 -4.06 4.78 -17.00
N HIS A 97 -4.45 3.73 -17.74
CA HIS A 97 -5.24 3.87 -18.97
C HIS A 97 -6.65 4.45 -18.73
N ARG A 98 -7.20 4.33 -17.52
CA ARG A 98 -8.51 4.88 -17.16
C ARG A 98 -8.46 6.32 -16.68
N GLN A 99 -7.26 6.85 -16.38
CA GLN A 99 -7.11 8.24 -15.94
C GLN A 99 -7.60 9.19 -17.05
N PRO A 100 -8.31 10.30 -16.72
CA PRO A 100 -8.95 11.16 -17.71
C PRO A 100 -8.03 11.67 -18.82
N LEU A 101 -6.78 11.97 -18.49
CA LEU A 101 -5.76 12.40 -19.46
C LEU A 101 -5.53 11.33 -20.54
N TYR A 102 -5.37 10.07 -20.15
CA TYR A 102 -5.05 8.98 -21.09
C TYR A 102 -6.27 8.59 -21.93
N GLN A 103 -7.47 8.64 -21.36
CA GLN A 103 -8.71 8.49 -22.14
C GLN A 103 -8.84 9.58 -23.21
N GLY A 104 -8.51 10.84 -22.87
CA GLY A 104 -8.48 11.94 -23.83
C GLY A 104 -7.42 11.81 -24.93
N LEU A 105 -6.33 11.08 -24.65
CA LEU A 105 -5.28 10.76 -25.63
C LEU A 105 -5.62 9.53 -26.50
N GLY A 106 -6.79 8.91 -26.32
CA GLY A 106 -7.26 7.78 -27.12
C GLY A 106 -6.98 6.39 -26.55
N TYR A 107 -6.49 6.28 -25.31
CA TYR A 107 -6.33 5.00 -24.62
C TYR A 107 -7.67 4.50 -24.06
N ARG A 108 -8.62 4.20 -24.94
CA ARG A 108 -9.97 3.76 -24.57
C ARG A 108 -9.97 2.31 -24.09
N ASP A 109 -11.01 1.94 -23.34
CA ASP A 109 -11.14 0.62 -22.74
C ASP A 109 -11.27 -0.50 -23.77
N GLU A 110 -11.86 -0.17 -24.92
CA GLU A 110 -11.95 -1.07 -26.08
C GLU A 110 -10.57 -1.42 -26.65
N ASP A 111 -9.60 -0.51 -26.53
CA ASP A 111 -8.26 -0.61 -27.13
C ASP A 111 -7.18 -1.10 -26.15
N VAL A 112 -7.40 -0.94 -24.85
CA VAL A 112 -6.43 -1.32 -23.80
C VAL A 112 -6.92 -2.53 -23.00
N ARG A 113 -6.12 -3.60 -22.99
CA ARG A 113 -6.42 -4.84 -22.24
C ARG A 113 -5.55 -4.94 -20.98
N CYS A 114 -6.03 -4.38 -19.87
CA CYS A 114 -5.40 -4.51 -18.55
C CYS A 114 -6.42 -4.98 -17.48
N PRO A 115 -7.01 -6.18 -17.62
CA PRO A 115 -8.09 -6.65 -16.75
C PRO A 115 -7.63 -6.79 -15.28
N VAL A 116 -6.42 -7.31 -15.05
CA VAL A 116 -5.87 -7.47 -13.70
C VAL A 116 -5.68 -6.12 -12.99
N SER A 117 -5.26 -5.07 -13.71
CA SER A 117 -5.12 -3.74 -13.12
C SER A 117 -6.47 -3.15 -12.70
N LEU A 118 -7.53 -3.39 -13.49
CA LEU A 118 -8.88 -2.93 -13.17
C LEU A 118 -9.40 -3.65 -11.92
N GLU A 119 -9.27 -4.97 -11.90
CA GLU A 119 -9.66 -5.79 -10.77
C GLU A 119 -8.92 -5.38 -9.49
N LEU A 120 -7.59 -5.31 -9.53
CA LEU A 120 -6.79 -4.93 -8.35
C LEU A 120 -7.13 -3.52 -7.85
N SER A 121 -7.45 -2.56 -8.72
CA SER A 121 -7.82 -1.21 -8.27
C SER A 121 -9.05 -1.18 -7.35
N GLN A 122 -9.95 -2.15 -7.53
CA GLN A 122 -11.16 -2.30 -6.72
C GLN A 122 -10.91 -3.08 -5.42
N LYS A 123 -9.91 -3.98 -5.39
CA LYS A 123 -9.62 -4.88 -4.28
C LYS A 123 -8.47 -4.42 -3.36
N ILE A 124 -7.54 -3.59 -3.86
CA ILE A 124 -6.29 -3.29 -3.15
C ILE A 124 -6.47 -2.29 -2.00
N LEU A 125 -5.82 -2.54 -0.88
CA LEU A 125 -5.78 -1.65 0.28
C LEU A 125 -4.39 -1.70 0.92
N SER A 126 -3.85 -0.55 1.31
CA SER A 126 -2.58 -0.47 2.06
C SER A 126 -2.82 -0.27 3.55
N LEU A 127 -2.21 -1.11 4.38
CA LEU A 127 -2.20 -0.97 5.84
C LEU A 127 -0.94 -0.19 6.32
N PRO A 128 -0.96 0.36 7.55
CA PRO A 128 0.19 1.05 8.13
C PRO A 128 1.39 0.12 8.27
N ILE A 129 2.55 0.57 7.77
CA ILE A 129 3.80 -0.21 7.79
C ILE A 129 5.05 0.63 8.10
N HIS A 130 4.89 1.94 8.36
CA HIS A 130 6.03 2.82 8.57
C HIS A 130 6.85 2.45 9.83
N PRO A 131 8.11 2.91 9.94
CA PRO A 131 9.00 2.52 11.05
C PRO A 131 8.48 2.83 12.46
N SER A 132 7.57 3.81 12.59
CA SER A 132 6.94 4.14 13.87
C SER A 132 5.72 3.29 14.25
N VAL A 133 5.29 2.33 13.42
CA VAL A 133 4.23 1.38 13.79
C VAL A 133 4.82 0.39 14.80
N GLY A 134 4.39 0.48 16.05
CA GLY A 134 4.91 -0.33 17.15
C GLY A 134 4.23 -1.70 17.25
N ASP A 135 4.79 -2.58 18.08
CA ASP A 135 4.25 -3.93 18.28
C ASP A 135 2.80 -3.93 18.82
N GLN A 136 2.41 -2.91 19.59
CA GLN A 136 1.02 -2.71 20.04
C GLN A 136 0.09 -2.34 18.89
N ASP A 137 0.53 -1.44 17.99
CA ASP A 137 -0.24 -1.04 16.82
C ASP A 137 -0.43 -2.22 15.86
N LEU A 138 0.61 -3.02 15.63
CA LEU A 138 0.52 -4.22 14.80
C LEU A 138 -0.47 -5.24 15.36
N ARG A 139 -0.44 -5.49 16.67
CA ARG A 139 -1.43 -6.35 17.34
C ARG A 139 -2.84 -5.80 17.17
N TYR A 140 -3.01 -4.50 17.38
CA TYR A 140 -4.32 -3.86 17.26
C TYR A 140 -4.88 -3.96 15.84
N ILE A 141 -4.05 -3.75 14.81
CA ILE A 141 -4.44 -3.92 13.40
C ILE A 141 -4.89 -5.36 13.13
N VAL A 142 -4.07 -6.34 13.52
CA VAL A 142 -4.36 -7.77 13.33
C VAL A 142 -5.65 -8.18 14.04
N ASP A 143 -5.79 -7.85 15.33
CA ASP A 143 -6.96 -8.20 16.12
C ASP A 143 -8.23 -7.55 15.56
N THR A 144 -8.13 -6.31 15.09
CA THR A 144 -9.26 -5.59 14.50
C THR A 144 -9.75 -6.28 13.23
N ILE A 145 -8.84 -6.73 12.36
CA ILE A 145 -9.20 -7.36 11.08
C ILE A 145 -9.66 -8.81 11.28
N ASN A 146 -8.98 -9.59 12.12
CA ASN A 146 -9.31 -11.01 12.34
C ASN A 146 -10.59 -11.22 13.17
N ARG A 147 -11.11 -10.20 13.86
CA ARG A 147 -12.38 -10.28 14.62
C ARG A 147 -13.60 -9.94 13.77
N MET A 148 -13.42 -9.72 12.47
CA MET A 148 -14.53 -9.46 11.57
C MET A 148 -15.26 -10.78 11.30
N GLU A 149 -16.57 -10.79 11.55
CA GLU A 149 -17.47 -11.89 11.21
C GLU A 149 -18.08 -11.65 9.83
#